data_AF-A0A392QU63-F1
#
_entry.id   AF-A0A392QU63-F1
#
_cell.length_a   1.000
_cell.length_b   1.000
_cell.length_c   1.000
_cell.angle_alpha   90.00
_cell.angle_beta   90.00
_cell.angle_gamma   90.00
#
_symmetry.space_group_name_H-M   'P 1'
#
loop_
_entity.id
_entity.type
_entity.pdbx_description
1 polymer ?
#
loop_
_entity_poly.entity_id
_entity_poly.type
_entity_poly.pdbx_seq_one_letter_code
_entity_poly.pdbx_strand_id
1 'polypeptide(L)'
;MGVVRSIEHVTTGDEDHPVLDVKIVDCGEIPEGEDDGITNFFKDGDTYPDWPVDLTENPSELEWWLKSVDSIKAFGNEYYKKQDYKMAQRKYRKALLYLDICWEKEGIDEG
;
A
#
# COMPACT_ATOMS: atom_id res chain seq x y z
N MET A 1 -4.07 5.50 7.10
CA MET A 1 -4.07 4.62 8.30
C MET A 1 -3.13 3.42 8.20
N GLY A 2 -2.67 3.01 7.01
CA GLY A 2 -1.77 1.86 6.88
C GLY A 2 -0.41 2.00 7.58
N VAL A 3 0.20 3.19 7.54
CA VAL A 3 1.43 3.48 8.29
C VAL A 3 1.20 3.42 9.79
N VAL A 4 0.06 3.94 10.27
CA VAL A 4 -0.33 3.87 11.69
C VAL A 4 -0.43 2.42 12.15
N ARG A 5 -1.12 1.57 11.38
CA ARG A 5 -1.20 0.13 11.66
C ARG A 5 0.18 -0.55 11.62
N SER A 6 1.08 -0.10 10.74
CA SER A 6 2.43 -0.66 10.68
C SER A 6 3.24 -0.34 11.93
N ILE A 7 3.08 0.87 12.48
CA ILE A 7 3.68 1.28 13.76
C ILE A 7 3.06 0.51 14.92
N GLU A 8 1.73 0.36 14.94
CA GLU A 8 0.98 -0.36 15.97
C GLU A 8 1.43 -1.83 16.13
N HIS A 9 1.80 -2.50 15.03
CA HIS A 9 2.27 -3.89 15.05
C HIS A 9 3.77 -4.03 15.40
N VAL A 10 4.50 -2.94 15.63
CA VAL A 10 5.90 -3.03 16.08
C VAL A 10 5.93 -3.66 17.47
N THR A 11 6.73 -4.72 17.63
CA THR A 11 6.89 -5.38 18.92
C THR A 11 7.39 -4.39 19.97
N THR A 12 6.78 -4.42 21.16
CA THR A 12 7.16 -3.60 22.30
C THR A 12 7.96 -4.42 23.33
N GLY A 13 8.87 -3.75 24.02
CA GLY A 13 9.63 -4.28 25.14
C GLY A 13 9.10 -3.76 26.48
N ASP A 14 10.00 -3.49 27.41
CA ASP A 14 9.65 -2.93 28.72
C ASP A 14 8.94 -1.57 28.58
N GLU A 15 7.95 -1.33 29.42
CA GLU A 15 7.16 -0.08 29.46
C GLU A 15 6.50 0.29 28.12
N ASP A 16 6.14 -0.71 27.30
CA ASP A 16 5.52 -0.54 25.98
C ASP A 16 6.39 0.22 24.96
N HIS A 17 7.71 0.28 25.18
CA HIS A 17 8.62 0.92 24.25
C HIS A 17 8.83 0.05 22.99
N PRO A 18 8.71 0.60 21.76
CA PRO A 18 9.01 -0.13 20.54
C PRO A 18 10.45 -0.68 20.55
N VAL A 19 10.64 -1.96 20.22
CA VAL A 19 11.98 -2.56 20.13
C VAL A 19 12.77 -2.09 18.90
N LEU A 20 12.06 -1.51 17.92
CA LEU A 20 12.62 -0.89 16.73
C LEU A 20 12.49 0.62 16.84
N ASP A 21 13.43 1.33 16.23
CA ASP A 21 13.44 2.79 16.19
C ASP A 21 12.31 3.32 15.30
N VAL A 22 11.30 3.96 15.91
CA VAL A 22 10.17 4.60 15.23
C VAL A 22 10.32 6.11 15.35
N LYS A 23 10.69 6.77 14.24
CA LYS A 23 10.99 8.20 14.20
C LYS A 23 10.17 8.93 13.14
N ILE A 24 9.77 10.16 13.47
CA ILE A 24 9.31 11.15 12.48
C ILE A 24 10.56 11.72 11.82
N VAL A 25 10.87 11.24 10.62
CA VAL A 25 12.07 11.65 9.87
C VAL A 25 11.89 12.96 9.11
N ASP A 26 10.64 13.33 8.82
CA ASP A 26 10.26 14.58 8.16
C ASP A 26 8.83 14.96 8.58
N CYS A 27 8.53 16.25 8.65
CA CYS A 27 7.20 16.77 8.97
C CYS A 27 7.00 18.21 8.46
N GLY A 28 5.73 18.58 8.28
CA GLY A 28 5.34 19.90 7.80
C GLY A 28 3.83 20.05 7.75
N GLU A 29 3.37 21.14 7.13
CA GLU A 29 1.97 21.37 6.80
C GLU A 29 1.75 21.00 5.33
N ILE A 30 0.63 20.32 5.04
CA ILE A 30 0.18 20.03 3.68
C ILE A 30 -0.87 21.09 3.34
N PRO A 31 -0.60 22.01 2.40
CA PRO A 31 -1.55 23.04 2.01
C PRO A 31 -2.83 22.44 1.42
N GLU A 32 -3.93 23.20 1.48
CA GLU A 32 -5.19 22.79 0.88
C GLU A 32 -5.03 22.55 -0.63
N GLY A 33 -5.43 21.36 -1.08
CA GLY A 33 -5.36 20.94 -2.48
C GLY A 33 -4.02 20.39 -2.94
N GLU A 34 -3.00 20.35 -2.07
CA GLU A 34 -1.76 19.63 -2.38
C GLU A 34 -1.90 18.12 -2.18
N ASP A 35 -1.05 17.37 -2.88
CA ASP A 35 -0.94 15.92 -2.74
C ASP A 35 -0.37 15.58 -1.36
N ASP A 36 -1.02 14.65 -0.66
CA ASP A 36 -0.58 14.19 0.65
C ASP A 36 0.63 13.25 0.59
N GLY A 37 1.05 12.87 -0.63
CA GLY A 37 2.28 12.13 -0.89
C GLY A 37 2.20 10.65 -0.52
N ILE A 38 0.98 10.10 -0.34
CA ILE A 38 0.79 8.69 0.02
C ILE A 38 0.88 7.74 -1.19
N THR A 39 0.92 8.29 -2.41
CA THR A 39 1.03 7.53 -3.66
C THR A 39 2.37 7.79 -4.34
N ASN A 40 2.79 6.88 -5.22
CA ASN A 40 4.03 7.00 -6.01
C ASN A 40 5.29 7.32 -5.16
N PHE A 41 5.32 6.83 -3.91
CA PHE A 41 6.40 7.09 -2.96
C PHE A 41 7.79 6.73 -3.50
N PHE A 42 7.88 5.64 -4.27
CA PHE A 42 9.14 5.16 -4.87
C PHE A 42 9.45 5.80 -6.23
N LYS A 43 8.63 6.75 -6.69
CA LYS A 43 8.75 7.44 -7.99
C LYS A 43 8.86 6.47 -9.18
N ASP A 44 8.15 5.35 -9.08
CA ASP A 44 8.14 4.28 -10.08
C ASP A 44 6.89 4.32 -10.98
N GLY A 45 5.93 5.20 -10.67
CA GLY A 45 4.68 5.36 -11.41
C GLY A 45 3.50 4.61 -10.78
N ASP A 46 3.68 3.92 -9.65
CA ASP A 46 2.58 3.27 -8.93
C ASP A 46 1.75 4.33 -8.18
N THR A 47 0.57 4.64 -8.72
CA THR A 47 -0.34 5.67 -8.19
C THR A 47 -1.32 5.14 -7.14
N TYR A 48 -1.21 3.88 -6.73
CA TYR A 48 -2.07 3.35 -5.68
C TYR A 48 -1.44 3.61 -4.30
N PRO A 49 -2.20 3.92 -3.25
CA PRO A 49 -1.69 3.94 -1.88
C PRO A 49 -1.15 2.57 -1.45
N ASP A 50 -0.19 2.53 -0.53
CA ASP A 50 0.38 1.25 -0.05
C ASP A 50 -0.63 0.36 0.70
N TRP A 51 -1.68 0.96 1.24
CA TRP A 51 -2.78 0.28 1.90
C TRP A 51 -4.10 0.69 1.25
N PRO A 52 -4.95 -0.26 0.82
CA PRO A 52 -6.19 0.10 0.14
C PRO A 52 -7.16 0.93 1.00
N VAL A 53 -7.10 0.78 2.32
CA VAL A 53 -7.91 1.56 3.28
C VAL A 53 -7.56 3.05 3.28
N ASP A 54 -6.44 3.43 2.65
CA ASP A 54 -5.97 4.80 2.51
C ASP A 54 -6.39 5.42 1.16
N LEU A 55 -7.21 4.73 0.36
CA LEU A 55 -7.83 5.32 -0.82
C LEU A 55 -8.83 6.42 -0.41
N THR A 56 -8.78 7.57 -1.10
CA THR A 56 -9.72 8.68 -0.91
C THR A 56 -11.17 8.27 -1.17
N GLU A 57 -11.36 7.43 -2.17
CA GLU A 57 -12.65 6.84 -2.54
C GLU A 57 -12.51 5.32 -2.54
N ASN A 58 -13.59 4.62 -2.20
CA ASN A 58 -13.63 3.16 -2.26
C ASN A 58 -14.54 2.74 -3.43
N PRO A 59 -13.97 2.44 -4.62
CA PRO A 59 -14.78 2.12 -5.79
C PRO A 59 -15.63 0.88 -5.56
N SER A 60 -16.88 0.92 -6.00
CA SER A 60 -17.76 -0.26 -6.01
C SER A 60 -17.47 -1.19 -7.19
N GLU A 61 -16.89 -0.66 -8.26
CA GLU A 61 -16.65 -1.39 -9.50
C GLU A 61 -15.55 -2.45 -9.34
N LEU A 62 -15.91 -3.73 -9.46
CA LEU A 62 -14.96 -4.85 -9.43
C LEU A 62 -13.82 -4.68 -10.45
N GLU A 63 -14.13 -4.16 -11.64
CA GLU A 63 -13.13 -3.95 -12.70
C GLU A 63 -12.00 -3.01 -12.25
N TRP A 64 -12.31 -2.00 -11.43
CA TRP A 64 -11.30 -1.09 -10.89
C TRP A 64 -10.34 -1.83 -9.96
N TRP A 65 -10.88 -2.69 -9.09
CA TRP A 65 -10.08 -3.50 -8.17
C TRP A 65 -9.20 -4.49 -8.92
N LEU A 66 -9.74 -5.21 -9.91
CA LEU A 66 -8.96 -6.11 -10.76
C LEU A 66 -7.81 -5.39 -11.47
N LYS A 67 -8.07 -4.18 -12.03
CA LYS A 67 -7.04 -3.35 -12.68
C LYS A 67 -5.96 -2.90 -11.70
N SER A 68 -6.34 -2.49 -10.49
CA SER A 68 -5.37 -2.10 -9.47
C SER A 68 -4.45 -3.26 -9.07
N VAL A 69 -5.01 -4.44 -8.82
CA VAL A 69 -4.25 -5.65 -8.47
C VAL A 69 -3.28 -6.00 -9.60
N ASP A 70 -3.74 -6.02 -10.86
CA ASP A 70 -2.90 -6.35 -12.00
C ASP A 70 -1.76 -5.34 -12.20
N SER A 71 -2.07 -4.05 -12.08
CA SER A 71 -1.10 -2.97 -12.19
C SER A 71 0.00 -3.07 -11.12
N ILE A 72 -0.38 -3.21 -9.84
CA ILE A 72 0.58 -3.32 -8.73
C ILE A 72 1.46 -4.58 -8.88
N LYS A 73 0.85 -5.71 -9.27
CA LYS A 73 1.58 -6.95 -9.58
C LYS A 73 2.57 -6.75 -10.73
N ALA A 74 2.19 -6.01 -11.77
CA ALA A 74 3.07 -5.70 -12.89
C ALA A 74 4.31 -4.90 -12.45
N PHE A 75 4.15 -3.89 -11.58
CA PHE A 75 5.28 -3.20 -10.95
C PHE A 75 6.20 -4.17 -10.18
N GLY A 76 5.62 -5.09 -9.41
CA GLY A 76 6.39 -6.14 -8.73
C GLY A 76 7.22 -6.99 -9.70
N ASN A 77 6.63 -7.40 -10.83
CA ASN A 77 7.32 -8.15 -11.88
C ASN A 77 8.47 -7.35 -12.51
N GLU A 78 8.30 -6.05 -12.73
CA GLU A 78 9.36 -5.19 -13.27
C GLU A 78 10.56 -5.08 -12.31
N TYR A 79 10.32 -4.94 -11.00
CA TYR A 79 11.40 -4.99 -10.00
C TYR A 79 12.06 -6.36 -9.92
N TYR A 80 11.27 -7.44 -10.00
CA TYR A 80 11.80 -8.81 -9.97
C TYR A 80 12.74 -9.08 -11.15
N LYS A 81 12.36 -8.66 -12.37
CA LYS A 81 13.20 -8.77 -13.58
C LYS A 81 14.52 -8.03 -13.42
N LYS A 82 14.52 -6.90 -12.71
CA LYS A 82 15.71 -6.10 -12.38
C LYS A 82 16.52 -6.68 -11.20
N GLN A 83 16.12 -7.83 -10.65
CA GLN A 83 16.73 -8.48 -9.49
C GLN A 83 16.62 -7.65 -8.19
N ASP A 84 15.76 -6.63 -8.13
CA ASP A 84 15.43 -5.94 -6.89
C ASP A 84 14.30 -6.70 -6.18
N TYR A 85 14.68 -7.81 -5.57
CA TYR A 85 13.73 -8.71 -4.92
C TYR A 85 13.04 -8.09 -3.70
N LYS A 86 13.67 -7.11 -3.05
CA LYS A 86 13.07 -6.41 -1.89
C LYS A 86 11.92 -5.54 -2.36
N MET A 87 12.10 -4.76 -3.41
CA MET A 87 11.01 -3.96 -3.98
C MET A 87 9.93 -4.83 -4.62
N ALA A 88 10.31 -5.89 -5.32
CA ALA A 88 9.36 -6.85 -5.87
C ALA A 88 8.45 -7.43 -4.77
N GLN A 89 9.04 -7.90 -3.66
CA GLN A 89 8.28 -8.44 -2.53
C GLN A 89 7.32 -7.41 -1.93
N ARG A 90 7.75 -6.15 -1.79
CA ARG A 90 6.88 -5.06 -1.30
C ARG A 90 5.67 -4.86 -2.20
N LYS A 91 5.88 -4.77 -3.52
CA LYS A 91 4.79 -4.61 -4.50
C LYS A 91 3.87 -5.83 -4.54
N TYR A 92 4.40 -7.05 -4.45
CA TYR A 92 3.55 -8.24 -4.38
C TYR A 92 2.71 -8.29 -3.11
N ARG A 93 3.26 -7.92 -1.96
CA ARG A 93 2.49 -7.83 -0.71
C ARG A 93 1.38 -6.79 -0.83
N LYS A 94 1.67 -5.63 -1.43
CA LYS A 94 0.67 -4.61 -1.73
C LYS A 94 -0.44 -5.14 -2.65
N ALA A 95 -0.07 -5.84 -3.73
CA ALA A 95 -1.05 -6.46 -4.63
C ALA A 95 -1.96 -7.47 -3.90
N LEU A 96 -1.43 -8.23 -2.94
CA LEU A 96 -2.22 -9.14 -2.10
C LEU A 96 -3.21 -8.39 -1.21
N LEU A 97 -2.82 -7.28 -0.58
CA LEU A 97 -3.74 -6.45 0.20
C LEU A 97 -4.91 -5.92 -0.64
N TYR A 98 -4.64 -5.51 -1.89
CA TYR A 98 -5.68 -5.11 -2.83
C TYR A 98 -6.55 -6.29 -3.28
N LEU A 99 -5.94 -7.47 -3.47
CA LEU A 99 -6.64 -8.69 -3.83
C LEU A 99 -7.61 -9.15 -2.72
N ASP A 100 -7.20 -9.04 -1.46
CA ASP A 100 -8.04 -9.39 -0.31
C ASP A 100 -9.35 -8.58 -0.32
N ILE A 101 -9.28 -7.28 -0.60
CA ILE A 101 -10.49 -6.44 -0.71
C ILE A 101 -11.24 -6.71 -2.02
N CYS A 102 -10.52 -6.94 -3.12
CA CYS A 102 -11.14 -7.31 -4.39
C CYS A 102 -12.01 -8.57 -4.26
N TRP A 103 -11.60 -9.51 -3.40
CA TRP A 103 -12.35 -10.73 -3.08
C TRP A 103 -13.67 -10.47 -2.35
N GLU A 104 -13.83 -9.30 -1.73
CA GLU A 104 -15.07 -8.91 -1.03
C GLU A 104 -16.05 -8.15 -1.94
N LYS A 105 -15.67 -7.87 -3.19
CA LYS A 105 -16.49 -7.07 -4.12
C LYS A 105 -17.57 -7.92 -4.80
N GLU A 106 -18.74 -7.33 -4.99
CA GLU A 106 -19.85 -7.95 -5.72
C GLU A 106 -19.42 -8.35 -7.14
N GLY A 107 -19.87 -9.52 -7.60
CA GLY A 107 -19.56 -10.07 -8.92
C GLY A 107 -18.26 -10.89 -9.01
N ILE A 108 -17.47 -11.02 -7.94
CA ILE A 108 -16.24 -11.83 -7.96
C ILE A 108 -16.53 -13.34 -8.08
N ASP A 109 -17.62 -13.81 -7.46
CA ASP A 109 -18.03 -15.22 -7.43
C ASP A 109 -18.92 -15.62 -8.63
N GLU A 110 -19.18 -14.70 -9.58
CA GLU A 110 -20.07 -14.92 -10.72
C GLU A 110 -19.35 -15.53 -11.96
N GLY A 111 -18.17 -16.12 -11.75
CA GLY A 111 -17.29 -16.70 -12.79
C GLY A 111 -17.42 -18.20 -13.02
#